data_AF-A0A9E6B1J6-F1
#
_entry.id   AF-A0A9E6B1J6-F1
#
_cell.length_a   1.000
_cell.length_b   1.000
_cell.length_c   1.000
_cell.angle_alpha   90.00
_cell.angle_beta   90.00
_cell.angle_gamma   90.00
#
_symmetry.space_group_name_H-M   'P 1'
#
loop_
_entity.id
_entity.type
_entity.pdbx_description
1 polymer ?
#
loop_
_entity_poly.entity_id
_entity_poly.type
_entity_poly.pdbx_seq_one_letter_code
_entity_poly.pdbx_strand_id
1 'polypeptide(L)'
;MIGILPIGRAPNSTKKYVTFFWSMPTKSYQEWRNNGLDPWKERVLNYWPEIEPFITQFTSLDDLAFAEYSDIIMENWHIEKMAFIGDASHCTSPQLGQGANLGIIDAMQLSQCLKVSDNVDMALNYYNKERFGHIRFYQTTSRWLTPFFQSDSIIAAWMRDRVFNIMCNTPYIRTEMIRTLSGMKNGLFSHINPGIWHERYNLNKTL
;
A
#
# COMPACT_ATOMS: atom_id res chain seq x y z
N MET A 1 8.08 0.61 12.53
CA MET A 1 8.25 1.70 11.53
C MET A 1 7.66 2.96 12.12
N ILE A 2 8.29 4.12 11.89
CA ILE A 2 7.77 5.44 12.28
C ILE A 2 7.79 6.35 11.06
N GLY A 3 6.78 7.20 10.90
CA GLY A 3 6.78 8.19 9.84
C GLY A 3 5.67 9.22 9.95
N ILE A 4 5.80 10.25 9.11
CA ILE A 4 4.81 11.31 8.94
C ILE A 4 4.52 11.49 7.46
N LEU A 5 3.25 11.74 7.14
CA LEU A 5 2.80 12.02 5.78
C LEU A 5 2.01 13.34 5.75
N PRO A 6 2.43 14.36 5.00
CA PRO A 6 1.63 15.57 4.81
C PRO A 6 0.30 15.25 4.12
N ILE A 7 -0.82 15.66 4.72
CA ILE A 7 -2.18 15.45 4.17
C ILE A 7 -2.87 16.76 3.75
N GLY A 8 -2.13 17.87 3.77
CA GLY A 8 -2.64 19.17 3.33
C GLY A 8 -3.47 19.86 4.41
N ARG A 9 -4.65 20.36 4.06
CA ARG A 9 -5.50 21.20 4.92
C ARG A 9 -6.91 20.63 4.96
N ALA A 10 -7.54 20.70 6.13
CA ALA A 10 -8.97 20.40 6.24
C ALA A 10 -9.81 21.47 5.51
N PRO A 11 -11.01 21.11 5.02
CA PRO A 11 -11.95 22.10 4.48
C PRO A 11 -12.16 23.25 5.47
N ASN A 12 -12.10 24.48 5.00
CA ASN A 12 -12.26 25.70 5.81
C ASN A 12 -11.17 25.95 6.88
N SER A 13 -10.03 25.27 6.81
CA SER A 13 -8.90 25.47 7.73
C SER A 13 -7.64 25.92 6.99
N THR A 14 -6.92 26.90 7.55
CA THR A 14 -5.58 27.29 7.08
C THR A 14 -4.48 26.39 7.67
N LYS A 15 -4.79 25.68 8.77
CA LYS A 15 -3.90 24.75 9.45
C LYS A 15 -3.54 23.58 8.54
N LYS A 16 -2.24 23.30 8.45
CA LYS A 16 -1.70 22.14 7.73
C LYS A 16 -1.67 20.95 8.67
N TYR A 17 -1.99 19.78 8.13
CA TYR A 17 -2.05 18.53 8.85
C TYR A 17 -1.05 17.53 8.27
N VAL A 18 -0.57 16.67 9.16
CA VAL A 18 0.22 15.49 8.84
C VAL A 18 -0.47 14.29 9.48
N THR A 19 -0.38 13.14 8.83
CA THR A 19 -0.69 11.85 9.46
C THR A 19 0.59 11.31 10.06
N PHE A 20 0.58 11.02 11.35
CA PHE A 20 1.64 10.27 12.01
C PHE A 20 1.27 8.77 11.98
N PHE A 21 2.24 7.92 11.72
CA PHE A 21 2.06 6.48 11.78
C PHE A 21 3.20 5.80 12.55
N TRP A 22 2.80 4.84 13.39
CA TRP A 22 3.68 3.99 14.16
C TRP A 22 3.24 2.53 13.95
N SER A 23 4.19 1.67 13.59
CA SER A 23 3.93 0.24 13.42
C SER A 23 4.64 -0.56 14.49
N MET A 24 3.91 -1.49 15.09
CA MET A 24 4.39 -2.47 16.05
C MET A 24 3.75 -3.83 15.79
N PRO A 25 4.32 -4.93 16.30
CA PRO A 25 3.67 -6.25 16.24
C PRO A 25 2.32 -6.23 16.97
N THR A 26 1.28 -6.83 16.37
CA THR A 26 -0.07 -6.89 16.96
C THR A 26 -0.07 -7.49 18.37
N LYS A 27 0.76 -8.51 18.62
CA LYS A 27 0.92 -9.15 19.94
C LYS A 27 1.39 -8.19 21.04
N SER A 28 2.04 -7.08 20.69
CA SER A 28 2.54 -6.08 21.62
C SER A 28 1.52 -4.98 21.92
N TYR A 29 0.34 -4.99 21.29
CA TYR A 29 -0.67 -3.94 21.46
C TYR A 29 -1.15 -3.82 22.90
N GLN A 30 -1.49 -4.94 23.54
CA GLN A 30 -2.00 -4.92 24.91
C GLN A 30 -0.94 -4.42 25.92
N GLU A 31 0.30 -4.87 25.74
CA GLU A 31 1.44 -4.42 26.56
C GLU A 31 1.67 -2.91 26.38
N TRP A 32 1.67 -2.43 25.14
CA TRP A 32 1.78 -1.00 24.83
C TRP A 32 0.66 -0.19 25.48
N ARG A 33 -0.59 -0.66 25.43
CA ARG A 33 -1.73 0.02 26.06
C ARG A 33 -1.62 0.06 27.58
N ASN A 34 -1.10 -1.00 28.20
CA ASN A 34 -0.89 -1.09 29.64
C ASN A 34 0.26 -0.19 30.13
N ASN A 35 1.32 -0.02 29.34
CA ASN A 35 2.48 0.80 29.69
C ASN A 35 2.20 2.31 29.62
N GLY A 36 1.14 2.73 28.91
CA GLY A 36 0.73 4.13 28.84
C GLY A 36 1.49 4.95 27.80
N LEU A 37 1.13 6.23 27.71
CA LEU A 37 1.57 7.13 26.64
C LEU A 37 3.04 7.58 26.80
N ASP A 38 3.48 7.89 28.02
CA ASP A 38 4.79 8.53 28.23
C ASP A 38 5.97 7.60 27.88
N PRO A 39 6.00 6.32 28.30
CA PRO A 39 7.08 5.42 27.89
C PRO A 39 7.15 5.23 26.36
N TRP A 40 6.00 5.27 25.69
CA TRP A 40 5.95 5.23 24.24
C TRP A 40 6.52 6.49 23.59
N LYS A 41 6.18 7.69 24.11
CA LYS A 41 6.74 8.95 23.63
C LYS A 41 8.26 8.98 23.78
N GLU A 42 8.78 8.58 24.93
CA GLU A 42 10.23 8.48 25.17
C GLU A 42 10.91 7.57 24.15
N ARG A 43 10.31 6.40 23.89
CA ARG A 43 10.82 5.47 22.87
C ARG A 43 10.82 6.08 21.48
N VAL A 44 9.76 6.79 21.10
CA VAL A 44 9.67 7.47 19.81
C VAL A 44 10.76 8.54 19.69
N LEU A 45 10.91 9.39 20.71
CA LEU A 45 11.90 10.48 20.72
C LEU A 45 13.34 9.98 20.75
N ASN A 46 13.60 8.81 21.34
CA ASN A 46 14.91 8.18 21.27
C ASN A 46 15.28 7.73 19.84
N TYR A 47 14.29 7.34 19.03
CA TYR A 47 14.53 7.01 17.62
C TYR A 47 14.57 8.24 16.71
N TRP A 48 13.74 9.24 16.98
CA TRP A 48 13.58 10.41 16.14
C TRP A 48 13.29 11.67 16.98
N PRO A 49 14.33 12.33 17.52
CA PRO A 49 14.16 13.49 18.39
C PRO A 49 13.42 14.66 17.71
N GLU A 50 13.66 14.89 16.42
CA GLU A 50 13.10 16.02 15.68
C GLU A 50 11.56 15.97 15.51
N ILE A 51 10.93 14.84 15.84
CA ILE A 51 9.47 14.70 15.79
C ILE A 51 8.75 15.20 17.05
N GLU A 52 9.50 15.62 18.08
CA GLU A 52 8.97 16.14 19.35
C GLU A 52 7.79 17.14 19.21
N PRO A 53 7.83 18.14 18.29
CA PRO A 53 6.71 19.07 18.15
C PRO A 53 5.39 18.42 17.73
N PHE A 54 5.43 17.23 17.13
CA PHE A 54 4.24 16.46 16.76
C PHE A 54 3.84 15.49 17.88
N ILE A 55 4.81 14.81 18.49
CA ILE A 55 4.56 13.80 19.53
C ILE A 55 3.97 14.41 20.80
N THR A 56 4.39 15.62 21.16
CA THR A 56 3.88 16.35 22.32
C THR A 56 2.40 16.74 22.19
N GLN A 57 1.83 16.72 20.98
CA GLN A 57 0.40 17.01 20.75
C GLN A 57 -0.52 15.86 21.19
N PHE A 58 0.00 14.63 21.31
CA PHE A 58 -0.77 13.51 21.84
C PHE A 58 -0.88 13.64 23.36
N THR A 59 -2.10 13.61 23.88
CA THR A 59 -2.42 13.73 25.31
C THR A 59 -2.99 12.44 25.89
N SER A 60 -3.54 11.58 25.04
CA SER A 60 -4.04 10.24 25.38
C SER A 60 -3.55 9.21 24.37
N LEU A 61 -3.51 7.94 24.78
CA LEU A 61 -3.37 6.82 23.85
C LEU A 61 -4.53 6.76 22.85
N ASP A 62 -5.69 7.30 23.22
CA ASP A 62 -6.88 7.35 22.34
C ASP A 62 -6.76 8.41 21.23
N ASP A 63 -5.75 9.28 21.28
CA ASP A 63 -5.41 10.17 20.16
C ASP A 63 -4.75 9.39 19.00
N LEU A 64 -4.39 8.12 19.23
CA LEU A 64 -3.79 7.21 18.25
C LEU A 64 -4.79 6.12 17.88
N ALA A 65 -5.26 6.15 16.63
CA ALA A 65 -6.12 5.10 16.11
C ALA A 65 -5.32 3.81 15.89
N PHE A 66 -5.77 2.71 16.49
CA PHE A 66 -5.22 1.39 16.22
C PHE A 66 -5.85 0.79 14.96
N ALA A 67 -5.01 0.33 14.05
CA ALA A 67 -5.43 -0.34 12.83
C ALA A 67 -4.68 -1.68 12.70
N GLU A 68 -5.44 -2.75 12.53
CA GLU A 68 -4.90 -4.07 12.22
C GLU A 68 -4.88 -4.29 10.71
N TYR A 69 -3.79 -4.89 10.23
CA TYR A 69 -3.65 -5.24 8.82
C TYR A 69 -3.96 -6.71 8.62
N SER A 70 -4.71 -7.02 7.58
CA SER A 70 -5.02 -8.38 7.15
C SER A 70 -4.39 -8.66 5.78
N ASP A 71 -4.13 -9.94 5.49
CA ASP A 71 -3.74 -10.41 4.15
C ASP A 71 -4.86 -11.33 3.65
N ILE A 72 -5.66 -10.84 2.70
CA ILE A 72 -6.81 -11.56 2.15
C ILE A 72 -6.46 -12.00 0.73
N ILE A 73 -6.65 -13.29 0.45
CA ILE A 73 -6.46 -13.87 -0.88
C ILE A 73 -7.74 -14.62 -1.24
N MET A 74 -8.35 -14.21 -2.34
CA MET A 74 -9.52 -14.85 -2.91
C MET A 74 -9.19 -15.39 -4.30
N GLU A 75 -9.57 -16.64 -4.59
CA GLU A 75 -9.29 -17.28 -5.88
C GLU A 75 -10.22 -16.79 -6.99
N ASN A 76 -11.48 -16.48 -6.65
CA ASN A 76 -12.50 -15.99 -7.58
C ASN A 76 -13.14 -14.72 -7.03
N TRP A 77 -13.06 -13.60 -7.75
CA TRP A 77 -13.55 -12.29 -7.26
C TRP A 77 -14.99 -11.99 -7.64
N HIS A 78 -15.76 -13.01 -7.97
CA HIS A 78 -17.19 -12.90 -8.14
C HIS A 78 -17.89 -14.23 -7.85
N ILE A 79 -19.16 -14.12 -7.50
CA ILE A 79 -20.09 -15.25 -7.39
C ILE A 79 -21.43 -14.79 -7.95
N GLU A 80 -21.97 -15.53 -8.91
CA GLU A 80 -23.19 -15.14 -9.64
C GLU A 80 -23.11 -13.68 -10.11
N LYS A 81 -23.99 -12.81 -9.58
CA LYS A 81 -24.08 -11.38 -9.92
C LYS A 81 -23.39 -10.47 -8.90
N MET A 82 -22.61 -11.02 -7.98
CA MET A 82 -21.87 -10.28 -6.95
C MET A 82 -20.39 -10.24 -7.30
N ALA A 83 -19.78 -9.05 -7.26
CA ALA A 83 -18.35 -8.83 -7.45
C ALA A 83 -17.70 -8.35 -6.15
N PHE A 84 -16.46 -8.77 -5.91
CA PHE A 84 -15.65 -8.36 -4.76
C PHE A 84 -14.48 -7.49 -5.24
N ILE A 85 -14.36 -6.29 -4.69
CA ILE A 85 -13.32 -5.32 -5.07
C ILE A 85 -12.57 -4.78 -3.84
N GLY A 86 -11.34 -4.32 -4.04
CA GLY A 86 -10.51 -3.74 -2.99
C GLY A 86 -10.24 -4.73 -1.84
N ASP A 87 -10.24 -4.24 -0.61
CA ASP A 87 -9.87 -5.04 0.56
C ASP A 87 -10.79 -6.25 0.81
N ALA A 88 -12.01 -6.25 0.26
CA ALA A 88 -12.91 -7.41 0.34
C ALA A 88 -12.40 -8.63 -0.46
N SER A 89 -11.60 -8.44 -1.51
CA SER A 89 -11.05 -9.52 -2.34
C SER A 89 -9.54 -9.69 -2.22
N HIS A 90 -8.80 -8.63 -1.96
CA HIS A 90 -7.33 -8.66 -1.95
C HIS A 90 -6.67 -7.66 -1.01
N CYS A 91 -7.16 -7.56 0.24
CA CYS A 91 -6.45 -6.78 1.27
C CYS A 91 -4.97 -7.20 1.33
N THR A 92 -4.06 -6.24 1.13
CA THR A 92 -2.62 -6.47 1.12
C THR A 92 -1.94 -5.72 2.25
N SER A 93 -0.82 -6.25 2.71
CA SER A 93 0.00 -5.59 3.71
C SER A 93 0.48 -4.20 3.19
N PRO A 94 0.53 -3.15 4.05
CA PRO A 94 0.57 -1.75 3.62
C PRO A 94 1.93 -1.28 3.06
N GLN A 95 2.94 -2.15 2.96
CA GLN A 95 4.32 -1.76 2.64
C GLN A 95 4.47 -1.04 1.31
N LEU A 96 3.57 -1.29 0.35
CA LEU A 96 3.58 -0.63 -0.95
C LEU A 96 2.58 0.54 -1.05
N GLY A 97 1.69 0.71 -0.07
CA GLY A 97 0.65 1.74 -0.08
C GLY A 97 -0.32 1.65 -1.25
N GLN A 98 -0.53 0.46 -1.83
CA GLN A 98 -1.30 0.30 -3.08
C GLN A 98 -2.75 -0.13 -2.89
N GLY A 99 -3.20 -0.53 -1.68
CA GLY A 99 -4.54 -1.08 -1.48
C GLY A 99 -5.66 -0.20 -2.05
N ALA A 100 -5.64 1.10 -1.72
CA ALA A 100 -6.60 2.06 -2.25
C ALA A 100 -6.50 2.22 -3.79
N ASN A 101 -5.29 2.27 -4.34
CA ASN A 101 -5.09 2.36 -5.80
C ASN A 101 -5.65 1.12 -6.50
N LEU A 102 -5.39 -0.07 -5.98
CA LEU A 102 -5.88 -1.33 -6.53
C LEU A 102 -7.41 -1.39 -6.50
N GLY A 103 -8.05 -0.97 -5.40
CA GLY A 103 -9.50 -0.90 -5.30
C GLY A 103 -10.14 0.07 -6.30
N ILE A 104 -9.52 1.24 -6.53
CA ILE A 104 -9.99 2.20 -7.56
C ILE A 104 -9.86 1.58 -8.97
N ILE A 105 -8.73 0.93 -9.26
CA ILE A 105 -8.52 0.25 -10.54
C ILE A 105 -9.53 -0.88 -10.74
N ASP A 106 -9.91 -1.59 -9.68
CA ASP A 106 -10.97 -2.61 -9.76
C ASP A 106 -12.31 -2.01 -10.15
N ALA A 107 -12.74 -0.93 -9.49
CA ALA A 107 -14.00 -0.27 -9.78
C ALA A 107 -14.05 0.22 -11.24
N MET A 108 -12.94 0.80 -11.71
CA MET A 108 -12.79 1.24 -13.09
C MET A 108 -12.85 0.06 -14.08
N GLN A 109 -12.06 -1.00 -13.86
CA GLN A 109 -12.04 -2.16 -14.75
C GLN A 109 -13.39 -2.88 -14.78
N LEU A 110 -14.02 -3.05 -13.63
CA LEU A 110 -15.36 -3.64 -13.52
C LEU A 110 -16.38 -2.83 -14.32
N SER A 111 -16.36 -1.49 -14.18
CA SER A 111 -17.19 -0.57 -14.97
C SER A 111 -16.96 -0.74 -16.48
N GLN A 112 -15.72 -0.88 -16.91
CA GLN A 112 -15.39 -1.09 -18.33
C GLN A 112 -15.89 -2.45 -18.83
N CYS A 113 -15.65 -3.54 -18.09
CA CYS A 113 -16.11 -4.88 -18.45
C CYS A 113 -17.64 -4.94 -18.55
N LEU A 114 -18.36 -4.28 -17.64
CA LEU A 114 -19.83 -4.20 -17.68
C LEU A 114 -20.35 -3.43 -18.90
N LYS A 115 -19.62 -2.44 -19.40
CA LYS A 115 -20.02 -1.65 -20.58
C LYS A 115 -19.87 -2.40 -21.90
N VAL A 116 -18.88 -3.29 -22.00
CA VAL A 116 -18.50 -3.93 -23.28
C VAL A 116 -19.01 -5.36 -23.43
N SER A 117 -19.56 -5.96 -22.37
CA SER A 117 -20.02 -7.35 -22.39
C SER A 117 -21.53 -7.43 -22.57
N ASP A 118 -22.01 -8.45 -23.27
CA ASP A 118 -23.45 -8.61 -23.54
C ASP A 118 -24.26 -9.02 -22.30
N ASN A 119 -23.61 -9.60 -21.28
CA ASN A 119 -24.23 -9.97 -20.02
C ASN A 119 -23.27 -9.86 -18.82
N VAL A 120 -23.84 -9.87 -17.62
CA VAL A 120 -23.12 -9.69 -16.36
C VAL A 120 -22.11 -10.83 -16.11
N ASP A 121 -22.48 -12.07 -16.40
CA ASP A 121 -21.59 -13.22 -16.15
C ASP A 121 -20.31 -13.13 -16.99
N MET A 122 -20.42 -12.73 -18.26
CA MET A 122 -19.26 -12.46 -19.11
C MET A 122 -18.43 -11.29 -18.58
N ALA A 123 -19.08 -10.19 -18.16
CA ALA A 123 -18.39 -9.04 -17.62
C ALA A 123 -17.55 -9.39 -16.38
N LEU A 124 -18.12 -10.18 -15.46
CA LEU A 124 -17.45 -10.58 -14.23
C LEU A 124 -16.28 -11.55 -14.49
N ASN A 125 -16.44 -12.48 -15.44
CA ASN A 125 -15.36 -13.35 -15.88
C ASN A 125 -14.19 -12.55 -16.51
N TYR A 126 -14.50 -11.56 -17.35
CA TYR A 126 -13.48 -10.67 -17.92
C TYR A 126 -12.80 -9.82 -16.85
N TYR A 127 -13.56 -9.25 -15.92
CA TYR A 127 -13.02 -8.51 -14.79
C TYR A 127 -12.01 -9.36 -14.00
N ASN A 128 -12.39 -10.58 -13.62
CA ASN A 128 -11.53 -11.49 -12.88
C ASN A 128 -10.22 -11.77 -13.65
N LYS A 129 -10.34 -12.15 -14.94
CA LYS A 129 -9.19 -12.45 -15.80
C LYS A 129 -8.22 -11.28 -15.96
N GLU A 130 -8.72 -10.08 -16.25
CA GLU A 130 -7.89 -8.89 -16.51
C GLU A 130 -7.17 -8.41 -15.24
N ARG A 131 -7.80 -8.56 -14.08
CA ARG A 131 -7.26 -8.07 -12.82
C ARG A 131 -6.36 -9.09 -12.11
N PHE A 132 -6.52 -10.39 -12.37
CA PHE A 132 -5.82 -11.49 -11.70
C PHE A 132 -4.29 -11.29 -11.64
N GLY A 133 -3.64 -11.09 -12.80
CA GLY A 133 -2.19 -10.96 -12.88
C GLY A 133 -1.67 -9.72 -12.12
N HIS A 134 -2.40 -8.61 -12.22
CA HIS A 134 -2.04 -7.35 -11.55
C HIS A 134 -2.08 -7.51 -10.03
N ILE A 135 -3.19 -7.92 -9.45
CA ILE A 135 -3.31 -8.05 -7.98
C ILE A 135 -2.38 -9.14 -7.45
N ARG A 136 -2.25 -10.29 -8.15
CA ARG A 136 -1.36 -11.37 -7.71
C ARG A 136 0.10 -10.93 -7.65
N PHE A 137 0.54 -10.07 -8.57
CA PHE A 137 1.87 -9.46 -8.50
C PHE A 137 2.02 -8.67 -7.19
N TYR A 138 1.11 -7.75 -6.87
CA TYR A 138 1.20 -6.93 -5.67
C TYR A 138 1.04 -7.72 -4.36
N GLN A 139 0.16 -8.71 -4.31
CA GLN A 139 0.05 -9.64 -3.18
C GLN A 139 1.36 -10.40 -2.96
N THR A 140 1.93 -10.96 -4.03
CA THR A 140 3.19 -11.70 -3.95
C THR A 140 4.31 -10.77 -3.49
N THR A 141 4.50 -9.63 -4.15
CA THR A 141 5.56 -8.67 -3.81
C THR A 141 5.40 -8.15 -2.38
N SER A 142 4.19 -7.83 -1.93
CA SER A 142 3.93 -7.37 -0.56
C SER A 142 4.32 -8.45 0.46
N ARG A 143 3.95 -9.72 0.23
CA ARG A 143 4.34 -10.85 1.08
C ARG A 143 5.84 -11.09 1.10
N TRP A 144 6.52 -10.97 -0.04
CA TRP A 144 7.99 -11.12 -0.10
C TRP A 144 8.70 -9.99 0.63
N LEU A 145 8.20 -8.76 0.55
CA LEU A 145 8.79 -7.60 1.22
C LEU A 145 8.51 -7.59 2.73
N THR A 146 7.41 -8.20 3.19
CA THR A 146 7.01 -8.18 4.61
C THR A 146 8.11 -8.72 5.54
N PRO A 147 8.72 -9.90 5.30
CA PRO A 147 9.86 -10.38 6.09
C PRO A 147 11.08 -9.45 6.04
N PHE A 148 11.38 -8.79 4.91
CA PHE A 148 12.54 -7.89 4.82
C PHE A 148 12.38 -6.62 5.65
N PHE A 149 11.15 -6.16 5.88
CA PHE A 149 10.86 -4.94 6.64
C PHE A 149 10.39 -5.18 8.08
N GLN A 150 9.85 -6.37 8.38
CA GLN A 150 9.34 -6.72 9.72
C GLN A 150 10.18 -7.75 10.47
N SER A 151 11.27 -8.26 9.90
CA SER A 151 12.18 -9.18 10.60
C SER A 151 13.12 -8.44 11.53
N ASP A 152 13.35 -9.00 12.73
CA ASP A 152 14.38 -8.57 13.69
C ASP A 152 15.80 -9.03 13.28
N SER A 153 15.99 -9.56 12.06
CA SER A 153 17.27 -10.08 11.59
C SER A 153 18.23 -8.97 11.16
N ILE A 154 19.37 -8.90 11.86
CA ILE A 154 20.49 -7.98 11.57
C ILE A 154 21.07 -8.23 10.16
N ILE A 155 21.14 -9.50 9.73
CA ILE A 155 21.69 -9.87 8.41
C ILE A 155 20.74 -9.42 7.30
N ALA A 156 19.43 -9.57 7.50
CA ALA A 156 18.43 -9.09 6.54
C ALA A 156 18.48 -7.55 6.42
N ALA A 157 18.65 -6.83 7.53
CA ALA A 157 18.81 -5.37 7.53
C ALA A 157 20.06 -4.92 6.75
N TRP A 158 21.21 -5.57 6.97
CA TRP A 158 22.45 -5.26 6.24
C TRP A 158 22.31 -5.53 4.73
N MET A 159 21.74 -6.68 4.35
CA MET A 159 21.50 -7.01 2.94
C MET A 159 20.54 -6.00 2.30
N ARG A 160 19.45 -5.65 2.99
CA ARG A 160 18.50 -4.64 2.54
C ARG A 160 19.22 -3.33 2.24
N ASP A 161 19.99 -2.79 3.17
CA ASP A 161 20.61 -1.47 3.00
C ASP A 161 21.62 -1.45 1.83
N ARG A 162 22.33 -2.55 1.60
CA ARG A 162 23.28 -2.68 0.47
C ARG A 162 22.58 -2.87 -0.87
N VAL A 163 21.59 -3.76 -0.93
CA VAL A 163 20.88 -4.08 -2.18
C VAL A 163 20.03 -2.89 -2.62
N PHE A 164 19.28 -2.24 -1.71
CA PHE A 164 18.43 -1.10 -2.06
C PHE A 164 19.24 0.08 -2.64
N ASN A 165 20.43 0.37 -2.11
CA ASN A 165 21.25 1.43 -2.66
C ASN A 165 21.70 1.12 -4.11
N ILE A 166 22.09 -0.12 -4.39
CA ILE A 166 22.46 -0.55 -5.74
C ILE A 166 21.26 -0.51 -6.70
N MET A 167 20.10 -0.99 -6.24
CA MET A 167 18.86 -1.00 -7.02
C MET A 167 18.44 0.42 -7.41
N CYS A 168 18.45 1.37 -6.46
CA CYS A 168 18.07 2.76 -6.71
C CYS A 168 19.02 3.47 -7.70
N ASN A 169 20.29 3.08 -7.74
CA ASN A 169 21.28 3.68 -8.64
C ASN A 169 21.36 2.99 -10.02
N THR A 170 20.69 1.84 -10.20
CA THR A 170 20.67 1.13 -11.48
C THR A 170 19.45 1.57 -12.29
N PRO A 171 19.60 2.23 -13.46
CA PRO A 171 18.49 2.90 -14.15
C PRO A 171 17.29 2.01 -14.47
N TYR A 172 17.56 0.79 -14.95
CA TYR A 172 16.50 -0.18 -15.27
C TYR A 172 15.73 -0.62 -14.02
N ILE A 173 16.45 -1.00 -12.96
CA ILE A 173 15.83 -1.46 -11.71
C ILE A 173 15.05 -0.33 -11.05
N ARG A 174 15.61 0.89 -11.03
CA ARG A 174 14.91 2.09 -10.57
C ARG A 174 13.60 2.31 -11.32
N THR A 175 13.60 2.13 -12.63
CA THR A 175 12.38 2.26 -13.45
C THR A 175 11.33 1.22 -13.07
N GLU A 176 11.72 -0.04 -12.87
CA GLU A 176 10.81 -1.09 -12.42
C GLU A 176 10.29 -0.88 -10.99
N MET A 177 11.12 -0.33 -10.10
CA MET A 177 10.70 0.08 -8.75
C MET A 177 9.66 1.21 -8.81
N ILE A 178 9.88 2.24 -9.63
CA ILE A 178 8.91 3.32 -9.83
C ILE A 178 7.61 2.77 -10.44
N ARG A 179 7.68 1.86 -11.40
CA ARG A 179 6.51 1.18 -11.98
C ARG A 179 5.73 0.39 -10.93
N THR A 180 6.42 -0.25 -10.00
CA THR A 180 5.79 -0.94 -8.86
C THR A 180 5.08 0.07 -7.96
N LEU A 181 5.75 1.15 -7.55
CA LEU A 181 5.21 2.17 -6.66
C LEU A 181 4.05 2.99 -7.27
N SER A 182 3.97 3.05 -8.60
CA SER A 182 2.91 3.73 -9.34
C SER A 182 1.72 2.82 -9.69
N GLY A 183 1.70 1.57 -9.20
CA GLY A 183 0.57 0.68 -9.46
C GLY A 183 0.51 0.11 -10.88
N MET A 184 1.62 0.15 -11.64
CA MET A 184 1.62 -0.21 -13.06
C MET A 184 2.01 -1.67 -13.34
N LYS A 185 2.60 -2.39 -12.38
CA LYS A 185 3.14 -3.73 -12.64
C LYS A 185 2.04 -4.78 -12.66
N ASN A 186 2.04 -5.68 -13.64
CA ASN A 186 1.11 -6.83 -13.67
C ASN A 186 1.82 -8.20 -13.76
N GLY A 187 3.13 -8.21 -13.54
CA GLY A 187 4.00 -9.37 -13.54
C GLY A 187 5.46 -8.95 -13.39
N LEU A 188 6.37 -9.92 -13.25
CA LEU A 188 7.80 -9.63 -13.03
C LEU A 188 8.43 -8.82 -14.18
N PHE A 189 8.03 -9.10 -15.43
CA PHE A 189 8.56 -8.45 -16.63
C PHE A 189 7.50 -7.70 -17.45
N SER A 190 6.28 -7.59 -16.92
CA SER A 190 5.16 -6.95 -17.59
C SER A 190 4.62 -5.77 -16.78
N HIS A 191 4.01 -4.82 -17.48
CA HIS A 191 3.38 -3.64 -16.89
C HIS A 191 2.19 -3.20 -17.74
N ILE A 192 1.26 -2.51 -17.11
CA ILE A 192 0.11 -1.85 -17.72
C ILE A 192 0.61 -0.55 -18.32
N ASN A 193 0.17 -0.23 -19.53
CA ASN A 193 0.30 1.11 -20.08
C ASN A 193 -0.99 1.89 -19.74
N PRO A 194 -0.95 2.91 -18.87
CA PRO A 194 -2.14 3.66 -18.49
C PRO A 194 -2.75 4.45 -19.66
N GLY A 195 -2.06 4.51 -20.81
CA GLY A 195 -2.60 4.99 -22.08
C GLY A 195 -3.87 4.27 -22.54
N ILE A 196 -4.12 3.04 -22.07
CA ILE A 196 -5.40 2.34 -22.32
C ILE A 196 -6.59 3.03 -21.63
N TRP A 197 -6.35 3.78 -20.56
CA TRP A 197 -7.39 4.49 -19.80
C TRP A 197 -7.50 5.96 -20.24
N HIS A 198 -6.37 6.61 -20.48
CA HIS A 198 -6.36 7.98 -21.00
C HIS A 198 -5.06 8.30 -21.73
N GLU A 199 -5.17 8.95 -22.89
CA GLU A 199 -4.05 9.21 -23.81
C GLU A 199 -2.89 10.01 -23.19
N ARG A 200 -3.20 10.94 -22.26
CA ARG A 200 -2.18 11.71 -21.50
C ARG A 200 -1.20 10.84 -20.70
N TYR A 201 -1.58 9.61 -20.36
CA TYR A 201 -0.74 8.71 -19.58
C TYR A 201 -0.11 7.59 -20.44
N ASN A 202 -0.16 7.73 -21.78
CA ASN A 202 0.40 6.75 -22.68
C ASN A 202 1.94 6.78 -22.66
N LEU A 203 2.54 5.72 -22.13
CA LEU A 203 4.00 5.58 -22.03
C LEU A 203 4.71 5.36 -23.37
N ASN A 204 3.96 5.00 -24.42
CA ASN A 204 4.49 4.79 -25.76
C ASN A 204 4.49 6.06 -26.61
N LYS A 205 3.93 7.17 -26.09
CA LYS A 205 4.15 8.47 -26.69
C LYS A 205 5.56 8.92 -26.31
N THR A 206 6.51 8.65 -27.19
CA THR A 206 7.77 9.40 -27.21
C THR A 206 7.41 10.90 -27.30
N LEU A 207 8.02 11.71 -26.43
CA LEU A 207 8.01 13.18 -26.56
C LEU A 207 8.57 13.60 -27.92
#